data_AF-L7F7I2-F1
#
_entry.id   AF-L7F7I2-F1
#
_cell.length_a   1.000
_cell.length_b   1.000
_cell.length_c   1.000
_cell.angle_alpha   90.00
_cell.angle_beta   90.00
_cell.angle_gamma   90.00
#
_symmetry.space_group_name_H-M   'P 1'
#
loop_
_entity.id
_entity.type
_entity.pdbx_description
1 polymer ?
#
loop_
_entity_poly.entity_id
_entity_poly.type
_entity_poly.pdbx_seq_one_letter_code
_entity_poly.pdbx_strand_id
1 'polypeptide(L)'
;MGWLAAYRTPVKAAHLANNPHTTYSYWHPCQNAVFVDSVSAWVHDPETKLRAWELYHHNSPPGVGYDPHTFWDDGPTSSDYQLLRIDPWRVQVLRGSDLASRIWTDEPPE
;
A
#
# COMPACT_ATOMS: atom_id res chain seq x y z
N MET A 1 -10.88 -1.56 5.24
CA MET A 1 -9.70 -1.85 6.06
C MET A 1 -8.77 -2.77 5.29
N GLY A 2 -7.47 -2.46 5.24
CA GLY A 2 -6.44 -3.29 4.61
C GLY A 2 -5.19 -3.39 5.49
N TRP A 3 -4.24 -4.25 5.10
CA TRP A 3 -2.99 -4.45 5.82
C TRP A 3 -1.78 -4.37 4.89
N LEU A 4 -0.74 -3.67 5.33
CA LEU A 4 0.55 -3.61 4.65
C LEU A 4 1.66 -4.12 5.56
N ALA A 5 2.31 -5.21 5.16
CA ALA A 5 3.54 -5.68 5.78
C ALA A 5 4.69 -4.74 5.43
N ALA A 6 5.45 -4.29 6.42
CA ALA A 6 6.51 -3.31 6.22
C ALA A 6 7.58 -3.41 7.30
N TYR A 7 8.81 -3.05 6.95
CA TYR A 7 9.82 -2.68 7.95
C TYR A 7 9.45 -1.35 8.61
N ARG A 8 9.54 -1.29 9.94
CA ARG A 8 9.32 -0.07 10.73
C ARG A 8 10.61 0.74 10.84
N THR A 9 10.96 1.42 9.76
CA THR A 9 12.11 2.32 9.76
C THR A 9 11.84 3.55 10.65
N PRO A 10 12.88 4.21 11.19
CA PRO A 10 12.72 5.41 12.02
C PRO A 10 11.91 6.51 11.32
N VAL A 11 12.13 6.71 10.01
CA VAL A 11 11.40 7.71 9.21
C VAL A 11 9.91 7.38 9.12
N LYS A 12 9.55 6.13 8.80
CA LYS A 12 8.14 5.72 8.74
C LYS A 12 7.45 5.86 10.10
N ALA A 13 8.15 5.46 11.16
CA ALA A 13 7.64 5.55 12.52
C ALA A 13 7.40 7.02 12.93
N ALA A 14 8.37 7.91 12.69
CA ALA A 14 8.26 9.33 13.02
C ALA A 14 7.16 10.03 12.20
N HIS A 15 7.08 9.77 10.89
CA HIS A 15 6.04 10.36 10.04
C HIS A 15 4.64 9.95 10.49
N LEU A 16 4.39 8.65 10.71
CA LEU A 16 3.07 8.18 11.15
C LEU A 16 2.69 8.67 12.54
N ALA A 17 3.66 8.79 13.46
CA ALA A 17 3.41 9.31 14.80
C ALA A 17 3.00 10.80 14.77
N ASN A 18 3.54 11.58 13.83
CA ASN A 18 3.21 13.00 13.69
C ASN A 18 1.97 13.24 12.81
N ASN A 19 1.77 12.42 11.78
CA ASN A 19 0.62 12.49 10.88
C ASN A 19 0.23 11.10 10.36
N PRO A 20 -0.92 10.55 10.79
CA PRO A 20 -1.34 9.21 10.38
C PRO A 20 -2.05 9.19 9.01
N HIS A 21 -2.23 10.34 8.35
CA HIS A 21 -2.90 10.41 7.05
C HIS A 21 -1.93 9.93 5.96
N THR A 22 -2.32 8.86 5.25
CA THR A 22 -1.51 8.25 4.20
C THR A 22 -2.33 8.05 2.93
N THR A 23 -1.66 8.18 1.79
CA THR A 23 -2.19 7.86 0.47
C THR A 23 -1.41 6.69 -0.11
N TYR A 24 -2.12 5.63 -0.54
CA TYR A 24 -1.54 4.51 -1.28
C TYR A 24 -1.91 4.65 -2.75
N SER A 25 -0.92 4.55 -3.62
CA SER A 25 -1.12 4.66 -5.07
C SER A 25 -0.76 3.35 -5.76
N TYR A 26 -1.68 2.85 -6.57
CA TYR A 26 -1.45 1.73 -7.48
C TYR A 26 -1.59 2.25 -8.91
N TRP A 27 -0.70 1.82 -9.79
CA TRP A 27 -0.69 2.21 -11.20
C TRP A 27 -0.53 0.98 -12.08
N HIS A 28 -1.21 0.99 -13.21
CA HIS A 28 -1.12 -0.02 -14.24
C HIS A 28 -0.58 0.62 -15.54
N PRO A 29 0.24 -0.09 -16.35
CA PRO A 29 0.83 0.45 -17.59
C PRO A 29 -0.15 1.09 -18.59
N CYS A 30 -1.42 0.68 -18.61
CA CYS A 30 -2.47 1.34 -19.40
C CYS A 30 -2.98 2.67 -18.79
N GLN A 31 -2.23 3.27 -17.86
CA GLN A 31 -2.54 4.52 -17.16
C GLN A 31 -3.77 4.49 -16.25
N ASN A 32 -4.26 3.30 -15.91
CA ASN A 32 -5.19 3.18 -14.80
C ASN A 32 -4.45 3.44 -13.49
N ALA A 33 -5.07 4.22 -12.60
CA ALA A 33 -4.52 4.50 -11.28
C ALA A 33 -5.59 4.41 -10.20
N VAL A 34 -5.22 3.94 -9.03
CA VAL A 34 -6.05 3.96 -7.82
C VAL A 34 -5.29 4.69 -6.72
N PHE A 35 -5.94 5.68 -6.12
CA PHE A 35 -5.44 6.38 -4.94
C PHE A 35 -6.34 6.10 -3.76
N VAL A 36 -5.77 5.66 -2.66
CA VAL A 36 -6.48 5.31 -1.44
C VAL A 36 -5.99 6.22 -0.32
N ASP A 37 -6.81 7.19 0.05
CA ASP A 37 -6.53 8.06 1.20
C ASP A 37 -7.13 7.46 2.46
N SER A 38 -6.33 7.46 3.52
CA SER A 38 -6.58 6.65 4.71
C SER A 38 -5.92 7.21 5.96
N VAL A 39 -6.41 6.75 7.12
CA VAL A 39 -5.64 6.79 8.37
C VAL A 39 -4.89 5.47 8.47
N SER A 40 -3.60 5.52 8.79
CA SER A 40 -2.80 4.33 9.03
C SER A 40 -2.20 4.28 10.42
N ALA A 41 -2.13 3.08 10.99
CA ALA A 41 -1.59 2.83 12.32
C ALA A 41 -0.81 1.51 12.37
N TRP A 42 0.23 1.47 13.22
CA TRP A 42 0.93 0.23 13.51
C TRP A 42 0.04 -0.73 14.27
N VAL A 43 0.06 -2.00 13.87
CA VAL A 43 -0.61 -3.09 14.57
C VAL A 43 0.37 -3.72 15.55
N HIS A 44 -0.04 -3.81 16.80
CA HIS A 44 0.72 -4.46 17.87
C HIS A 44 0.17 -5.82 18.27
N ASP A 45 -1.07 -6.11 17.91
CA ASP A 45 -1.73 -7.38 18.20
C ASP A 45 -1.11 -8.54 17.41
N PRO A 46 -0.54 -9.57 18.08
CA PRO A 46 0.10 -10.69 17.41
C PRO A 46 -0.86 -11.54 16.57
N GLU A 47 -2.11 -11.70 17.00
CA GLU A 47 -3.11 -12.49 16.28
C GLU A 47 -3.44 -11.84 14.92
N THR A 48 -3.63 -10.52 14.92
CA THR A 48 -3.82 -9.74 13.69
C THR A 48 -2.60 -9.82 12.78
N LYS A 49 -1.39 -9.77 13.34
CA LYS A 49 -0.15 -9.94 12.57
C LYS A 49 -0.07 -11.31 11.89
N LEU A 50 -0.37 -12.38 12.64
CA LEU A 50 -0.42 -13.73 12.09
C LEU A 50 -1.49 -13.87 11.00
N ARG A 51 -2.69 -13.33 11.24
CA ARG A 51 -3.76 -13.34 10.23
C ARG A 51 -3.34 -12.65 8.94
N ALA A 52 -2.67 -11.49 9.03
CA ALA A 52 -2.18 -10.80 7.85
C ALA A 52 -1.07 -11.57 7.14
N TRP A 53 -0.17 -12.22 7.88
CA TRP A 53 0.86 -13.11 7.32
C TRP A 53 0.24 -14.24 6.48
N GLU A 54 -0.74 -14.96 7.04
CA GLU A 54 -1.44 -16.05 6.33
C GLU A 54 -2.20 -15.54 5.09
N LEU A 55 -2.72 -14.31 5.13
CA LEU A 55 -3.31 -13.70 3.94
C LEU A 55 -2.27 -13.52 2.82
N TYR A 56 -1.08 -13.01 3.13
CA TYR A 56 -0.03 -12.85 2.11
C TYR A 56 0.42 -14.20 1.54
N HIS A 57 0.60 -15.20 2.41
CA HIS A 57 1.17 -16.48 2.05
C HIS A 57 0.20 -17.41 1.30
N HIS A 58 -1.08 -17.45 1.70
CA HIS A 58 -2.04 -18.45 1.20
C HIS A 58 -3.33 -17.88 0.61
N ASN A 59 -3.84 -16.79 1.17
CA ASN A 59 -5.25 -16.41 0.97
C ASN A 59 -5.44 -15.10 0.19
N SER A 60 -4.39 -14.60 -0.46
CA SER A 60 -4.48 -13.42 -1.32
C SER A 60 -4.98 -13.80 -2.72
N PRO A 61 -5.74 -12.93 -3.40
CA PRO A 61 -6.08 -13.13 -4.79
C PRO A 61 -4.84 -13.38 -5.67
N PRO A 62 -4.97 -14.15 -6.77
CA PRO A 62 -3.86 -14.41 -7.68
C PRO A 62 -3.17 -13.11 -8.12
N GLY A 63 -1.85 -13.05 -7.97
CA GLY A 63 -1.03 -11.88 -8.32
C GLY A 63 -0.89 -10.81 -7.22
N VAL A 64 -1.53 -10.99 -6.06
CA VAL A 64 -1.42 -10.06 -4.91
C VAL A 64 -0.65 -10.68 -3.74
N GLY A 65 -0.73 -12.00 -3.57
CA GLY A 65 0.02 -12.75 -2.54
C GLY A 65 1.48 -12.95 -2.91
N TYR A 66 2.32 -13.13 -1.89
CA TYR A 66 3.73 -13.49 -2.01
C TYR A 66 4.16 -14.25 -0.75
N ASP A 67 5.24 -15.04 -0.84
CA ASP A 67 5.80 -15.70 0.33
C ASP A 67 6.55 -14.67 1.20
N PRO A 68 6.03 -14.30 2.39
CA PRO A 68 6.63 -13.26 3.21
C PRO A 68 7.98 -13.67 3.80
N HIS A 69 8.29 -14.98 3.83
CA HIS A 69 9.61 -15.47 4.26
C HIS A 69 10.75 -14.92 3.40
N THR A 70 10.48 -14.48 2.16
CA THR A 70 11.50 -13.82 1.31
C THR A 70 12.04 -12.51 1.91
N PHE A 71 11.30 -11.90 2.84
CA PHE A 71 11.69 -10.66 3.51
C PHE A 71 11.93 -10.85 5.01
N TRP A 72 11.23 -11.77 5.66
CA TRP A 72 11.33 -11.99 7.10
C TRP A 72 11.56 -13.46 7.41
N ASP A 73 12.82 -13.86 7.52
CA ASP A 73 13.23 -15.26 7.71
C ASP A 73 12.60 -15.89 8.96
N ASP A 74 12.55 -15.14 10.07
CA ASP A 74 11.95 -15.56 11.35
C ASP A 74 10.40 -15.62 11.33
N GLY A 75 9.79 -15.42 10.16
CA GLY A 75 8.36 -15.60 9.97
C GLY A 75 7.49 -14.52 10.64
N PRO A 76 6.22 -14.84 11.00
CA PRO A 76 5.27 -13.88 11.57
C PRO A 76 5.67 -13.36 12.97
N THR A 77 6.59 -14.05 13.66
CA THR A 77 7.14 -13.62 14.96
C THR A 77 8.40 -12.78 14.84
N SER A 78 8.90 -12.55 13.62
CA SER A 78 10.06 -11.68 13.39
C SER A 78 9.84 -10.29 14.00
N SER A 79 10.89 -9.78 14.66
CA SER A 79 10.87 -8.42 15.19
C SER A 79 10.85 -7.35 14.09
N ASP A 80 11.37 -7.69 12.92
CA ASP A 80 11.41 -6.80 11.74
C ASP A 80 10.12 -6.84 10.92
N TYR A 81 9.30 -7.88 11.09
CA TYR A 81 7.95 -7.95 10.53
C TYR A 81 7.03 -7.02 11.30
N GLN A 82 6.66 -5.90 10.69
CA GLN A 82 5.71 -4.95 11.25
C GLN A 82 4.54 -4.77 10.29
N LEU A 83 3.38 -4.43 10.84
CA LEU A 83 2.13 -4.38 10.07
C LEU A 83 1.46 -3.02 10.25
N LEU A 84 1.06 -2.43 9.13
CA LEU A 84 0.22 -1.24 9.09
C LEU A 84 -1.23 -1.64 8.83
N ARG A 85 -2.15 -1.20 9.67
CA ARG A 85 -3.58 -1.18 9.37
C ARG A 85 -3.89 0.08 8.58
N ILE A 86 -4.64 -0.09 7.50
CA ILE A 86 -5.05 0.95 6.55
C ILE A 86 -6.56 1.09 6.65
N ASP A 87 -7.02 2.24 7.13
CA ASP A 87 -8.44 2.58 7.27
C ASP A 87 -8.81 3.67 6.26
N PRO A 88 -9.23 3.28 5.03
CA PRO A 88 -9.51 4.23 3.96
C PRO A 88 -10.81 5.00 4.19
N TRP A 89 -10.80 6.30 3.87
CA TRP A 89 -12.02 7.12 3.80
C TRP A 89 -12.32 7.59 2.36
N ARG A 90 -11.34 7.55 1.46
CA ARG A 90 -11.52 7.88 0.03
C ARG A 90 -10.74 6.90 -0.84
N VAL A 91 -11.40 6.39 -1.86
CA VAL A 91 -10.78 5.63 -2.95
C VAL A 91 -11.12 6.35 -4.25
N GLN A 92 -10.10 6.84 -4.94
CA GLN A 92 -10.23 7.44 -6.26
C GLN A 92 -9.73 6.46 -7.31
N VAL A 93 -10.54 6.21 -8.33
CA VAL A 93 -10.19 5.37 -9.47
C VAL A 93 -10.11 6.25 -10.71
N LEU A 94 -8.97 6.23 -11.37
CA LEU A 94 -8.73 6.86 -12.66
C LEU A 94 -8.56 5.77 -13.71
N ARG A 95 -9.29 5.90 -14.82
CA ARG A 95 -9.08 5.05 -15.99
C ARG A 95 -8.25 5.81 -17.00
N GLY A 96 -7.20 5.17 -17.51
CA GLY A 96 -6.35 5.76 -18.54
C GLY A 96 -7.12 6.16 -19.79
N SER A 97 -8.19 5.41 -20.12
CA SER A 97 -9.12 5.71 -21.21
C SER A 97 -9.86 7.04 -21.06
N ASP A 98 -10.01 7.53 -19.83
CA ASP A 98 -10.76 8.75 -19.53
C ASP A 98 -9.83 9.97 -19.45
N LEU A 99 -8.51 9.76 -19.50
CA LEU A 99 -7.52 10.82 -19.42
C LEU A 99 -7.37 11.50 -20.78
N ALA A 100 -7.65 12.80 -20.82
CA ALA A 100 -7.26 13.67 -21.92
C ALA A 100 -6.01 14.46 -21.51
N SER A 101 -4.93 14.38 -22.29
CA SER A 101 -3.74 15.20 -22.10
C SER A 101 -3.65 16.29 -23.17
N ARG A 102 -3.16 17.46 -22.78
CA ARG A 102 -2.62 18.44 -23.72
C ARG A 102 -1.11 18.40 -23.58
N ILE A 103 -0.43 18.03 -24.65
CA ILE A 103 1.03 18.12 -24.72
C ILE A 103 1.34 19.55 -25.14
N TRP A 104 2.13 20.25 -24.33
CA TRP A 104 2.65 21.54 -24.74
C TRP A 104 3.59 21.35 -25.94
N THR A 105 3.32 22.04 -27.03
CA THR A 105 4.18 22.14 -28.21
C THR A 105 4.68 23.57 -28.34
N ASP A 106 5.89 23.73 -28.87
CA ASP A 106 6.50 25.04 -29.15
C ASP A 106 5.67 25.83 -30.19
N GLU A 107 5.12 25.13 -31.18
CA GLU A 107 4.24 25.73 -32.19
C GLU A 107 2.77 25.75 -31.77
N PRO A 108 2.04 26.86 -32.00
CA PRO A 108 0.59 26.89 -31.86
C PRO A 108 -0.07 26.06 -32.98
N PRO A 109 -1.24 25.45 -32.74
CA PRO A 109 -1.95 24.70 -33.77
C PRO A 109 -2.43 25.63 -34.90
N GLU A 110 -2.24 25.20 -36.16
CA GLU A 110 -2.81 25.84 -37.38
C GLU A 110 -4.35 25.88 -37.37
#